data_AF-A0A2R8FBI7-F1
#
_entry.id   AF-A0A2R8FBI7-F1
#
_cell.length_a   1.000
_cell.length_b   1.000
_cell.length_c   1.000
_cell.angle_alpha   90.00
_cell.angle_beta   90.00
_cell.angle_gamma   90.00
#
_symmetry.space_group_name_H-M   'P 1'
#
loop_
_entity.id
_entity.type
_entity.pdbx_description
1 polymer ?
#
loop_
_entity_poly.entity_id
_entity_poly.type
_entity_poly.pdbx_seq_one_letter_code
_entity_poly.pdbx_strand_id
1 'polypeptide(L)'
;MRCTAYCTASAYNLHVLFHLLKPRYPTILSREYVLANLDNAQESNQLAIFFPFGVAVFWGWEESEEIKLLQAIITASPEILPQPEIDCYNFHYGDKLQIRRDRLTLADTTLNTKLAIAFGLAQSAKLTTFETTIYKTIEDSKRLPQDLATKGKISMSRKAIAKKIGKLFLDKASVNLHSDILDEPDFFWDHPETQAIYRDVLSCLDIGARINVLNHRLTILGDVLEILNDQLNHQHSSSLEWTIIWLIMLEFSVALLKDVFNVI
;
A
#
# COMPACT_ATOMS: atom_id res chain seq x y z
N MET A 1 -7.95 -28.35 -4.13
CA MET A 1 -7.98 -27.80 -2.75
C MET A 1 -7.91 -26.28 -2.84
N ARG A 2 -8.32 -25.53 -1.80
CA ARG A 2 -8.34 -24.06 -1.82
C ARG A 2 -7.06 -23.47 -1.23
N CYS A 3 -6.52 -22.41 -1.83
CA CYS A 3 -5.49 -21.58 -1.25
C CYS A 3 -5.97 -20.12 -1.31
N THR A 4 -6.00 -19.45 -0.17
CA THR A 4 -6.60 -18.11 -0.04
C THR A 4 -5.63 -17.18 0.66
N ALA A 5 -5.41 -16.00 0.10
CA ALA A 5 -4.63 -14.94 0.72
C ALA A 5 -5.56 -13.79 1.12
N TYR A 6 -5.54 -13.43 2.40
CA TYR A 6 -6.37 -12.39 2.99
C TYR A 6 -5.48 -11.25 3.48
N CYS A 7 -5.62 -10.06 2.90
CA CYS A 7 -5.07 -8.84 3.49
C CYS A 7 -6.15 -8.18 4.34
N THR A 8 -6.07 -8.34 5.66
CA THR A 8 -7.12 -7.87 6.59
C THR A 8 -6.68 -6.70 7.46
N ALA A 9 -5.37 -6.44 7.56
CA ALA A 9 -4.82 -5.40 8.42
C ALA A 9 -3.64 -4.70 7.76
N SER A 10 -3.26 -3.53 8.27
CA SER A 10 -2.02 -2.86 7.84
C SER A 10 -0.78 -3.63 8.31
N ALA A 11 -0.86 -4.21 9.52
CA ALA A 11 0.18 -5.05 10.12
C ALA A 11 -0.43 -6.08 11.09
N TYR A 12 0.31 -7.15 11.37
CA TYR A 12 0.03 -8.10 12.45
C TYR A 12 1.14 -8.08 13.48
N ASN A 13 0.77 -8.16 14.76
CA ASN A 13 1.74 -8.42 15.81
C ASN A 13 2.00 -9.93 15.92
N LEU A 14 3.11 -10.40 15.35
CA LEU A 14 3.46 -11.83 15.31
C LEU A 14 3.57 -12.46 16.71
N HIS A 15 4.07 -11.72 17.71
CA HIS A 15 4.19 -12.24 19.08
C HIS A 15 2.81 -12.46 19.72
N VAL A 16 1.92 -11.46 19.62
CA VAL A 16 0.55 -11.59 20.13
C VAL A 16 -0.18 -12.72 19.40
N LEU A 17 -0.01 -12.79 18.09
CA LEU A 17 -0.60 -13.83 17.25
C LEU A 17 -0.14 -15.23 17.64
N PHE A 18 1.16 -15.42 17.84
CA PHE A 18 1.73 -16.69 18.30
C PHE A 18 1.11 -17.12 19.64
N HIS A 19 1.01 -16.21 20.61
CA HIS A 19 0.40 -16.50 21.91
C HIS A 19 -1.10 -16.81 21.83
N LEU A 20 -1.84 -16.19 20.90
CA LEU A 20 -3.26 -16.46 20.68
C LEU A 20 -3.51 -17.82 20.00
N LEU A 21 -2.64 -18.22 19.09
CA LEU A 21 -2.82 -19.44 18.30
C LEU A 21 -2.25 -20.70 18.96
N LYS A 22 -1.16 -20.57 19.73
CA LYS A 22 -0.46 -21.68 20.41
C LYS A 22 -1.37 -22.60 21.25
N PRO A 23 -2.42 -22.11 21.95
CA PRO A 23 -3.30 -22.98 22.73
C PRO A 23 -4.19 -23.89 21.88
N ARG A 24 -4.43 -23.53 20.62
CA ARG A 24 -5.45 -24.16 19.76
C ARG A 24 -4.85 -24.90 18.57
N TYR A 25 -3.65 -24.52 18.16
CA TYR A 25 -2.95 -25.08 17.01
C TYR A 25 -1.45 -25.26 17.33
N PRO A 26 -0.80 -26.31 16.80
CA PRO A 26 0.65 -26.36 16.67
C PRO A 26 1.15 -25.14 15.89
N THR A 27 1.91 -24.27 16.55
CA THR A 27 2.40 -23.02 15.96
C THR A 27 3.91 -22.90 15.95
N ILE A 28 4.44 -22.33 14.87
CA ILE A 28 5.85 -21.99 14.72
C ILE A 28 5.93 -20.48 14.56
N LEU A 29 6.76 -19.84 15.39
CA LEU A 29 7.10 -18.43 15.30
C LEU A 29 8.44 -18.28 14.60
N SER A 30 8.45 -17.62 13.45
CA SER A 30 9.65 -17.11 12.77
C SER A 30 9.69 -15.59 12.90
N ARG A 31 10.80 -14.97 12.46
CA ARG A 31 10.92 -13.51 12.37
C ARG A 31 9.98 -12.93 11.32
N GLU A 32 9.73 -13.67 10.24
CA GLU A 32 9.00 -13.18 9.07
C GLU A 32 7.58 -13.73 8.96
N TYR A 33 7.22 -14.73 9.76
CA TYR A 33 5.89 -15.31 9.75
C TYR A 33 5.53 -16.07 11.04
N VAL A 34 4.23 -16.22 11.28
CA VAL A 34 3.68 -17.25 12.19
C VAL A 34 2.99 -18.30 11.36
N LEU A 35 3.32 -19.56 11.59
CA LEU A 35 2.67 -20.70 10.95
C LEU A 35 1.81 -21.42 11.98
N ALA A 36 0.57 -21.73 11.61
CA ALA A 36 -0.36 -22.56 12.37
C ALA A 36 -0.80 -23.74 11.51
N ASN A 37 -0.62 -24.96 12.02
CA ASN A 37 -1.00 -26.19 11.33
C ASN A 37 -2.24 -26.79 12.00
N LEU A 38 -3.17 -27.38 11.23
CA LEU A 38 -4.29 -28.12 11.80
C LEU A 38 -3.90 -29.56 12.20
N ASP A 39 -2.97 -30.16 11.46
CA ASP A 39 -2.52 -31.54 11.66
C ASP A 39 -1.05 -31.60 12.10
N ASN A 40 -0.74 -32.44 13.09
CA ASN A 40 0.64 -32.66 13.57
C ASN A 40 1.56 -33.36 12.54
N ALA A 41 1.06 -33.70 11.35
CA ALA A 41 1.84 -34.37 10.32
C ALA A 41 2.62 -33.36 9.47
N GLN A 42 3.88 -33.71 9.13
CA GLN A 42 4.74 -32.91 8.24
C GLN A 42 4.17 -32.73 6.81
N GLU A 43 3.17 -33.53 6.44
CA GLU A 43 2.46 -33.48 5.15
C GLU A 43 1.00 -32.99 5.29
N SER A 44 0.72 -32.10 6.25
CA SER A 44 -0.60 -31.49 6.34
C SER A 44 -0.95 -30.70 5.07
N ASN A 45 -2.14 -30.96 4.54
CA ASN A 45 -2.72 -30.14 3.49
C ASN A 45 -3.37 -28.85 4.04
N GLN A 46 -3.49 -28.73 5.36
CA GLN A 46 -4.17 -27.64 6.07
C GLN A 46 -3.19 -26.77 6.85
N LEU A 47 -2.83 -25.62 6.27
CA LEU A 47 -1.83 -24.69 6.81
C LEU A 47 -2.35 -23.25 6.79
N ALA A 48 -2.11 -22.51 7.86
CA ALA A 48 -2.32 -21.06 7.90
C ALA A 48 -0.97 -20.36 8.18
N ILE A 49 -0.61 -19.40 7.36
CA ILE A 49 0.63 -18.62 7.48
C ILE A 49 0.26 -17.16 7.62
N PHE A 50 0.84 -16.47 8.58
CA PHE A 50 0.56 -15.07 8.87
C PHE A 50 1.83 -14.24 8.76
N PHE A 51 1.76 -13.16 8.02
CA PHE A 51 2.88 -12.27 7.74
C PHE A 51 2.75 -10.95 8.52
N PRO A 52 3.87 -10.32 8.93
CA PRO A 52 3.86 -9.14 9.79
C PRO A 52 3.18 -7.93 9.13
N PHE A 53 3.08 -7.91 7.80
CA PHE A 53 2.43 -6.86 7.02
C PHE A 53 0.91 -7.04 6.85
N GLY A 54 0.27 -7.84 7.71
CA GLY A 54 -1.19 -7.91 7.84
C GLY A 54 -1.88 -8.83 6.84
N VAL A 55 -1.14 -9.81 6.31
CA VAL A 55 -1.64 -10.79 5.35
C VAL A 55 -1.61 -12.20 5.93
N ALA A 56 -2.69 -12.94 5.76
CA ALA A 56 -2.82 -14.34 6.14
C ALA A 56 -3.04 -15.20 4.88
N VAL A 57 -2.27 -16.27 4.72
CA VAL A 57 -2.40 -17.24 3.62
C VAL A 57 -2.82 -18.59 4.17
N PHE A 58 -3.94 -19.11 3.69
CA PHE A 58 -4.48 -20.40 4.06
C PHE A 58 -4.30 -21.39 2.92
N TRP A 59 -4.03 -22.63 3.27
CA TRP A 59 -3.89 -23.77 2.36
C TRP A 59 -4.81 -24.87 2.83
N GLY A 60 -5.75 -25.31 2.00
CA GLY A 60 -6.60 -26.48 2.25
C GLY A 60 -7.68 -26.30 3.32
N TRP A 61 -7.84 -25.10 3.88
CA TRP A 61 -8.90 -24.79 4.84
C TRP A 61 -10.25 -24.62 4.14
N GLU A 62 -11.32 -24.80 4.89
CA GLU A 62 -12.66 -24.42 4.46
C GLU A 62 -12.89 -22.93 4.77
N GLU A 63 -13.57 -22.23 3.88
CA GLU A 63 -13.87 -20.79 4.01
C GLU A 63 -14.52 -20.43 5.37
N SER A 64 -15.37 -21.32 5.90
CA SER A 64 -16.00 -21.10 7.20
C SER A 64 -15.02 -21.13 8.38
N GLU A 65 -13.93 -21.88 8.26
CA GLU A 65 -12.87 -21.99 9.26
C GLU A 65 -11.87 -20.84 9.12
N GLU A 66 -11.54 -20.46 7.89
CA GLU A 66 -10.69 -19.29 7.57
C GLU A 66 -11.28 -18.03 8.22
N ILE A 67 -12.57 -17.76 8.01
CA ILE A 67 -13.25 -16.58 8.58
C ILE A 67 -13.26 -16.62 10.11
N LYS A 68 -13.52 -17.79 10.73
CA LYS A 68 -13.49 -17.93 12.20
C LYS A 68 -12.11 -17.62 12.76
N LEU A 69 -11.04 -18.09 12.09
CA LEU A 69 -9.68 -17.83 12.53
C LEU A 69 -9.32 -16.35 12.38
N LEU A 70 -9.67 -15.74 11.24
CA LEU A 70 -9.48 -14.31 11.00
C LEU A 70 -10.19 -13.45 12.06
N GLN A 71 -11.40 -13.84 12.48
CA GLN A 71 -12.11 -13.16 13.57
C GLN A 71 -11.41 -13.30 14.93
N ALA A 72 -10.79 -14.45 15.20
CA ALA A 72 -10.08 -14.68 16.46
C ALA A 72 -8.79 -13.84 16.57
N ILE A 73 -8.16 -13.50 15.44
CA ILE A 73 -6.89 -12.76 15.40
C ILE A 73 -7.06 -11.24 15.28
N ILE A 74 -8.31 -10.74 15.28
CA ILE A 74 -8.62 -9.31 15.26
C ILE A 74 -7.85 -8.55 16.35
N THR A 75 -7.73 -9.12 17.55
CA THR A 75 -7.00 -8.52 18.68
C THR A 75 -5.50 -8.34 18.41
N ALA A 76 -4.91 -9.14 17.52
CA ALA A 76 -3.51 -9.03 17.10
C ALA A 76 -3.30 -8.05 15.93
N SER A 77 -4.38 -7.44 15.44
CA SER A 77 -4.40 -6.56 14.27
C SER A 77 -4.59 -5.10 14.72
N PRO A 78 -3.52 -4.31 14.92
CA PRO A 78 -3.60 -2.95 15.44
C PRO A 78 -4.43 -2.01 14.56
N GLU A 79 -4.47 -2.24 13.24
CA GLU A 79 -5.22 -1.42 12.30
C GLU A 79 -5.82 -2.32 11.22
N ILE A 80 -7.13 -2.51 11.30
CA ILE A 80 -7.90 -3.38 10.43
C ILE A 80 -8.31 -2.61 9.17
N LEU A 81 -8.18 -3.27 8.02
CA LEU A 81 -8.62 -2.71 6.75
C LEU A 81 -10.16 -2.75 6.67
N PRO A 82 -10.83 -1.65 6.27
CA PRO A 82 -12.28 -1.60 6.20
C PRO A 82 -12.87 -2.53 5.12
N GLN A 83 -12.07 -2.86 4.10
CA GLN A 83 -12.40 -3.85 3.08
C GLN A 83 -11.18 -4.77 2.95
N PRO A 84 -11.27 -6.03 3.40
CA PRO A 84 -10.18 -6.97 3.22
C PRO A 84 -10.05 -7.33 1.74
N GLU A 85 -8.82 -7.35 1.23
CA GLU A 85 -8.52 -7.91 -0.10
C GLU A 85 -8.37 -9.42 0.02
N ILE A 86 -8.94 -10.16 -0.92
CA ILE A 86 -9.00 -11.62 -0.89
C ILE A 86 -8.61 -12.16 -2.27
N ASP A 87 -7.48 -12.86 -2.33
CA ASP A 87 -7.09 -13.63 -3.52
C ASP A 87 -7.37 -15.12 -3.27
N CYS A 88 -8.14 -15.76 -4.16
CA CYS A 88 -8.53 -17.17 -4.02
C CYS A 88 -8.03 -17.99 -5.21
N TYR A 89 -7.35 -19.09 -4.90
CA TYR A 89 -6.75 -20.01 -5.87
C TYR A 89 -7.18 -21.45 -5.60
N ASN A 90 -7.45 -22.18 -6.67
CA ASN A 90 -7.63 -23.63 -6.62
C ASN A 90 -6.32 -24.32 -6.93
N PHE A 91 -5.75 -25.01 -5.94
CA PHE A 91 -4.50 -25.72 -6.11
C PHE A 91 -4.67 -27.23 -6.34
N HIS A 92 -3.80 -27.77 -7.20
CA HIS A 92 -3.69 -29.19 -7.54
C HIS A 92 -2.20 -29.56 -7.72
N TYR A 93 -1.86 -30.84 -7.55
CA TYR A 93 -0.49 -31.33 -7.75
C TYR A 93 -0.27 -31.76 -9.21
N GLY A 94 0.90 -31.46 -9.76
CA GLY A 94 1.29 -31.81 -11.13
C GLY A 94 2.81 -31.69 -11.32
N ASP A 95 3.30 -31.82 -12.56
CA ASP A 95 4.75 -31.98 -12.80
C ASP A 95 5.57 -30.68 -12.67
N LYS A 96 4.95 -29.50 -12.83
CA LYS A 96 5.64 -28.20 -12.83
C LYS A 96 4.82 -27.13 -12.12
N LEU A 97 5.52 -26.20 -11.46
CA LEU A 97 4.91 -25.01 -10.90
C LEU A 97 4.28 -24.16 -12.01
N GLN A 98 2.98 -23.91 -11.91
CA GLN A 98 2.28 -22.99 -12.81
C GLN A 98 1.20 -22.24 -12.04
N ILE A 99 1.20 -20.91 -12.16
CA ILE A 99 0.13 -20.06 -11.65
C ILE A 99 -0.55 -19.43 -12.85
N ARG A 100 -1.84 -19.73 -13.03
CA ARG A 100 -2.65 -19.15 -14.10
C ARG A 100 -4.01 -18.77 -13.57
N ARG A 101 -4.28 -17.46 -13.52
CA ARG A 101 -5.53 -16.90 -12.98
C ARG A 101 -5.81 -17.51 -11.61
N ASP A 102 -6.85 -18.34 -11.50
CA ASP A 102 -7.32 -18.91 -10.24
C ASP A 102 -6.83 -20.35 -10.03
N ARG A 103 -5.83 -20.81 -10.77
CA ARG A 103 -5.31 -22.17 -10.66
C ARG A 103 -3.82 -22.18 -10.35
N LEU A 104 -3.47 -22.92 -9.30
CA LEU A 104 -2.11 -23.11 -8.85
C LEU A 104 -1.73 -24.59 -8.99
N THR A 105 -0.71 -24.90 -9.78
CA THR A 105 -0.18 -26.26 -9.93
C THR A 105 1.10 -26.36 -9.12
N LEU A 106 1.11 -27.23 -8.10
CA LEU A 106 2.27 -27.50 -7.24
C LEU A 106 3.06 -28.69 -7.78
N ALA A 107 4.39 -28.56 -7.81
CA ALA A 107 5.28 -29.67 -8.15
C ALA A 107 5.46 -30.66 -6.98
N ASP A 108 5.27 -30.18 -5.74
CA ASP A 108 5.59 -30.92 -4.52
C ASP A 108 4.66 -30.51 -3.37
N THR A 109 4.56 -31.38 -2.36
CA THR A 109 3.77 -31.22 -1.13
C THR A 109 4.56 -30.57 0.02
N THR A 110 5.88 -30.37 -0.15
CA THR A 110 6.77 -29.85 0.89
C THR A 110 6.33 -28.51 1.47
N LEU A 111 6.52 -28.35 2.79
CA LEU A 111 6.18 -27.14 3.52
C LEU A 111 6.92 -25.91 2.97
N ASN A 112 8.21 -26.05 2.66
CA ASN A 112 9.03 -24.94 2.16
C ASN A 112 8.51 -24.44 0.80
N THR A 113 8.05 -25.34 -0.07
CA THR A 113 7.43 -24.97 -1.36
C THR A 113 6.14 -24.17 -1.13
N LYS A 114 5.27 -24.62 -0.20
CA LYS A 114 4.05 -23.89 0.16
C LYS A 114 4.36 -22.52 0.78
N LEU A 115 5.40 -22.43 1.62
CA LEU A 115 5.88 -21.16 2.19
C LEU A 115 6.38 -20.20 1.12
N ALA A 116 7.22 -20.66 0.20
CA ALA A 116 7.75 -19.83 -0.89
C ALA A 116 6.64 -19.24 -1.76
N ILE A 117 5.61 -20.04 -2.06
CA ILE A 117 4.43 -19.57 -2.79
C ILE A 117 3.60 -18.62 -1.93
N ALA A 118 3.41 -18.92 -0.64
CA ALA A 118 2.68 -18.06 0.28
C ALA A 118 3.31 -16.67 0.42
N PHE A 119 4.64 -16.56 0.43
CA PHE A 119 5.33 -15.26 0.41
C PHE A 119 4.95 -14.42 -0.82
N GLY A 120 4.96 -15.03 -2.02
CA GLY A 120 4.59 -14.34 -3.25
C GLY A 120 3.09 -13.98 -3.32
N LEU A 121 2.22 -14.88 -2.87
CA LEU A 121 0.77 -14.61 -2.75
C LEU A 121 0.49 -13.49 -1.75
N ALA A 122 1.18 -13.48 -0.62
CA ALA A 122 1.01 -12.46 0.40
C ALA A 122 1.41 -11.08 -0.10
N GLN A 123 2.52 -11.00 -0.86
CA GLN A 123 2.93 -9.77 -1.53
C GLN A 123 1.93 -9.31 -2.58
N SER A 124 1.38 -10.23 -3.38
CA SER A 124 0.32 -9.89 -4.34
C SER A 124 -0.89 -9.25 -3.65
N ALA A 125 -1.41 -9.90 -2.60
CA ALA A 125 -2.57 -9.40 -1.86
C ALA A 125 -2.30 -8.03 -1.23
N LYS A 126 -1.11 -7.84 -0.65
CA LYS A 126 -0.72 -6.54 -0.09
C LYS A 126 -0.60 -5.46 -1.18
N LEU A 127 0.01 -5.78 -2.31
CA LEU A 127 0.14 -4.86 -3.44
C LEU A 127 -1.23 -4.39 -3.96
N THR A 128 -2.20 -5.30 -4.04
CA THR A 128 -3.59 -4.96 -4.42
C THR A 128 -4.20 -3.92 -3.48
N THR A 129 -3.95 -4.00 -2.16
CA THR A 129 -4.45 -2.97 -1.22
C THR A 129 -3.86 -1.59 -1.47
N PHE A 130 -2.58 -1.51 -1.85
CA PHE A 130 -1.93 -0.25 -2.22
C PHE A 130 -2.47 0.29 -3.55
N GLU A 131 -2.63 -0.58 -4.55
CA GLU A 131 -3.23 -0.23 -5.83
C GLU A 131 -4.63 0.38 -5.65
N THR A 132 -5.47 -0.24 -4.83
CA THR A 132 -6.83 0.25 -4.51
C THR A 132 -6.78 1.60 -3.78
N THR A 133 -5.87 1.77 -2.82
CA THR A 133 -5.72 3.03 -2.06
C THR A 133 -5.27 4.18 -2.96
N ILE A 134 -4.29 3.92 -3.82
CA ILE A 134 -3.77 4.91 -4.77
C ILE A 134 -4.81 5.23 -5.84
N TYR A 135 -5.52 4.22 -6.36
CA TYR A 135 -6.60 4.43 -7.32
C TYR A 135 -7.69 5.36 -6.77
N LYS A 136 -8.12 5.15 -5.51
CA LYS A 136 -9.07 6.05 -4.82
C LYS A 136 -8.51 7.48 -4.72
N THR A 137 -7.24 7.62 -4.37
CA THR A 137 -6.58 8.94 -4.24
C THR A 137 -6.46 9.67 -5.59
N ILE A 138 -6.20 8.94 -6.68
CA ILE A 138 -6.23 9.48 -8.04
C ILE A 138 -7.63 9.97 -8.36
N GLU A 139 -8.66 9.15 -8.15
CA GLU A 139 -10.06 9.49 -8.44
C GLU A 139 -10.48 10.77 -7.71
N ASP A 140 -10.17 10.87 -6.42
CA ASP A 140 -10.45 12.04 -5.58
C ASP A 140 -9.72 13.31 -6.05
N SER A 141 -8.62 13.16 -6.78
CA SER A 141 -7.77 14.26 -7.22
C SER A 141 -7.96 14.61 -8.70
N LYS A 142 -8.71 13.81 -9.48
CA LYS A 142 -8.98 14.05 -10.92
C LYS A 142 -9.61 15.42 -11.22
N ARG A 143 -10.41 15.94 -10.28
CA ARG A 143 -11.10 17.23 -10.44
C ARG A 143 -10.15 18.42 -10.45
N LEU A 144 -8.98 18.30 -9.83
CA LEU A 144 -8.03 19.41 -9.70
C LEU A 144 -7.45 19.88 -11.05
N PRO A 145 -6.85 19.01 -11.88
CA PRO A 145 -6.39 19.40 -13.20
C PRO A 145 -7.54 19.83 -14.13
N GLN A 146 -8.73 19.23 -13.97
CA GLN A 146 -9.92 19.62 -14.76
C GLN A 146 -10.41 21.04 -14.43
N ASP A 147 -10.50 21.39 -13.14
CA ASP A 147 -10.85 22.74 -12.69
C ASP A 147 -9.81 23.76 -13.19
N LEU A 148 -8.52 23.41 -13.13
CA LEU A 148 -7.46 24.28 -13.64
C LEU A 148 -7.60 24.51 -15.16
N ALA A 149 -7.81 23.45 -15.94
CA ALA A 149 -7.95 23.54 -17.40
C ALA A 149 -9.19 24.32 -17.85
N THR A 150 -10.31 24.21 -17.13
CA THR A 150 -11.58 24.83 -17.52
C THR A 150 -11.76 26.25 -16.97
N LYS A 151 -11.32 26.51 -15.73
CA LYS A 151 -11.58 27.77 -15.03
C LYS A 151 -10.34 28.64 -14.87
N GLY A 152 -9.14 28.12 -15.18
CA GLY A 152 -7.86 28.78 -14.93
C GLY A 152 -7.52 28.94 -13.44
N LYS A 153 -8.36 28.41 -12.55
CA LYS A 153 -8.21 28.47 -11.10
C LYS A 153 -8.81 27.22 -10.46
N ILE A 154 -8.19 26.78 -9.38
CA ILE A 154 -8.65 25.67 -8.56
C ILE A 154 -9.46 26.17 -7.36
N SER A 155 -10.45 25.39 -6.94
CA SER A 155 -11.33 25.71 -5.80
C SER A 155 -10.72 25.38 -4.43
N MET A 156 -9.52 24.81 -4.38
CA MET A 156 -8.84 24.40 -3.13
C MET A 156 -7.91 25.48 -2.59
N SER A 157 -7.86 25.61 -1.25
CA SER A 157 -6.90 26.48 -0.58
C SER A 157 -5.49 25.90 -0.59
N ARG A 158 -4.47 26.77 -0.52
CA ARG A 158 -3.05 26.36 -0.43
C ARG A 158 -2.81 25.36 0.70
N LYS A 159 -3.38 25.62 1.88
CA LYS A 159 -3.26 24.72 3.04
C LYS A 159 -3.79 23.33 2.72
N ALA A 160 -4.87 23.22 1.95
CA ALA A 160 -5.44 21.94 1.57
C ALA A 160 -4.58 21.19 0.53
N ILE A 161 -3.93 21.91 -0.40
CA ILE A 161 -2.98 21.31 -1.35
C ILE A 161 -1.72 20.84 -0.64
N ALA A 162 -1.14 21.64 0.25
CA ALA A 162 0.02 21.24 1.04
C ALA A 162 -0.27 19.97 1.87
N LYS A 163 -1.48 19.84 2.43
CA LYS A 163 -1.92 18.60 3.10
C LYS A 163 -2.01 17.42 2.14
N LYS A 164 -2.51 17.60 0.91
CA LYS A 164 -2.55 16.55 -0.12
C LYS A 164 -1.14 16.12 -0.55
N ILE A 165 -0.21 17.07 -0.73
CA ILE A 165 1.20 16.78 -1.00
C ILE A 165 1.79 15.94 0.13
N GLY A 166 1.61 16.38 1.38
CA GLY A 166 2.06 15.62 2.55
C GLY A 166 1.47 14.21 2.62
N LYS A 167 0.18 14.05 2.31
CA LYS A 167 -0.45 12.72 2.21
C LYS A 167 0.18 11.86 1.11
N LEU A 168 0.42 12.43 -0.08
CA LEU A 168 1.09 11.71 -1.17
C LEU A 168 2.50 11.26 -0.77
N PHE A 169 3.25 12.10 -0.04
CA PHE A 169 4.54 11.72 0.52
C PHE A 169 4.42 10.54 1.49
N LEU A 170 3.42 10.53 2.38
CA LEU A 170 3.15 9.40 3.26
C LEU A 170 2.76 8.14 2.47
N ASP A 171 1.94 8.25 1.43
CA ASP A 171 1.55 7.12 0.58
C ASP A 171 2.77 6.55 -0.16
N LYS A 172 3.61 7.42 -0.74
CA LYS A 172 4.87 7.03 -1.41
C LYS A 172 5.85 6.39 -0.43
N ALA A 173 6.01 6.99 0.76
CA ALA A 173 6.83 6.41 1.82
C ALA A 173 6.28 5.06 2.25
N SER A 174 4.96 4.89 2.36
CA SER A 174 4.34 3.63 2.76
C SER A 174 4.56 2.53 1.73
N VAL A 175 4.37 2.83 0.44
CA VAL A 175 4.70 1.89 -0.65
C VAL A 175 6.19 1.54 -0.64
N ASN A 176 7.07 2.53 -0.42
CA ASN A 176 8.52 2.32 -0.40
C ASN A 176 9.01 1.58 0.86
N LEU A 177 8.43 1.83 2.03
CA LEU A 177 8.67 1.06 3.27
C LEU A 177 8.19 -0.39 3.13
N HIS A 178 7.17 -0.62 2.30
CA HIS A 178 6.76 -1.96 1.92
C HIS A 178 7.53 -2.48 0.70
N SER A 179 8.46 -1.70 0.12
CA SER A 179 9.45 -2.22 -0.82
C SER A 179 10.46 -3.12 -0.11
N ASP A 180 10.73 -2.90 1.17
CA ASP A 180 11.51 -3.82 2.01
C ASP A 180 10.77 -5.19 2.19
N ILE A 181 9.45 -5.25 1.97
CA ILE A 181 8.67 -6.50 1.90
C ILE A 181 8.76 -7.16 0.52
N LEU A 182 9.11 -6.38 -0.51
CA LEU A 182 9.32 -6.82 -1.89
C LEU A 182 10.78 -7.24 -2.14
N ASP A 183 11.68 -6.90 -1.22
CA ASP A 183 12.99 -7.52 -1.13
C ASP A 183 12.86 -9.01 -0.81
N GLU A 184 13.89 -9.76 -1.16
CA GLU A 184 13.88 -11.20 -0.96
C GLU A 184 13.85 -11.54 0.54
N PRO A 185 12.83 -12.28 1.04
CA PRO A 185 12.74 -12.68 2.45
C PRO A 185 13.99 -13.42 2.95
N ASP A 186 14.37 -13.17 4.21
CA ASP A 186 15.52 -13.81 4.87
C ASP A 186 15.35 -15.33 4.91
N PHE A 187 14.12 -15.83 4.92
CA PHE A 187 13.77 -17.25 4.79
C PHE A 187 14.53 -17.97 3.67
N PHE A 188 14.78 -17.31 2.54
CA PHE A 188 15.46 -17.91 1.39
C PHE A 188 16.98 -18.03 1.59
N TRP A 189 17.56 -17.37 2.60
CA TRP A 189 18.97 -17.58 2.97
C TRP A 189 19.16 -18.95 3.62
N ASP A 190 18.18 -19.41 4.42
CA ASP A 190 18.17 -20.73 5.03
C ASP A 190 17.66 -21.81 4.06
N HIS A 191 16.80 -21.43 3.11
CA HIS A 191 16.14 -22.33 2.14
C HIS A 191 16.33 -21.93 0.66
N PRO A 192 17.59 -21.88 0.17
CA PRO A 192 17.91 -21.41 -1.18
C PRO A 192 17.28 -22.28 -2.28
N GLU A 193 16.96 -23.55 -1.99
CA GLU A 193 16.28 -24.45 -2.93
C GLU A 193 14.89 -23.96 -3.35
N THR A 194 14.24 -23.16 -2.50
CA THR A 194 12.88 -22.63 -2.74
C THR A 194 12.86 -21.22 -3.31
N GLN A 195 14.02 -20.56 -3.39
CA GLN A 195 14.16 -19.21 -3.93
C GLN A 195 13.72 -19.13 -5.40
N ALA A 196 14.02 -20.15 -6.21
CA ALA A 196 13.60 -20.21 -7.61
C ALA A 196 12.07 -20.24 -7.74
N ILE A 197 11.40 -21.04 -6.90
CA ILE A 197 9.93 -21.15 -6.83
C ILE A 197 9.32 -19.79 -6.51
N TYR A 198 9.88 -19.09 -5.53
CA TYR A 198 9.43 -17.75 -5.16
C TYR A 198 9.56 -16.74 -6.31
N ARG A 199 10.70 -16.72 -7.00
CA ARG A 199 10.90 -15.84 -8.17
C ARG A 199 9.93 -16.15 -9.31
N ASP A 200 9.67 -17.43 -9.57
CA ASP A 200 8.68 -17.86 -10.55
C ASP A 200 7.26 -17.38 -10.16
N VAL A 201 6.90 -17.44 -8.88
CA VAL A 201 5.62 -16.92 -8.38
C VAL A 201 5.52 -15.41 -8.61
N LEU A 202 6.55 -14.64 -8.24
CA LEU A 202 6.57 -13.19 -8.47
C LEU A 202 6.43 -12.83 -9.96
N SER A 203 7.09 -13.59 -10.83
CA SER A 203 6.97 -13.41 -12.28
C SER A 203 5.59 -13.79 -12.79
N CYS A 204 4.98 -14.88 -12.30
CA CYS A 204 3.64 -15.28 -12.74
C CYS A 204 2.55 -14.31 -12.30
N LEU A 205 2.75 -13.61 -11.18
CA LEU A 205 1.83 -12.62 -10.64
C LEU A 205 2.16 -11.18 -11.10
N ASP A 206 3.14 -11.03 -11.99
CA ASP A 206 3.60 -9.76 -12.57
C ASP A 206 3.92 -8.69 -11.50
N ILE A 207 4.41 -9.11 -10.33
CA ILE A 207 4.59 -8.23 -9.15
C ILE A 207 5.47 -7.03 -9.51
N GLY A 208 6.61 -7.25 -10.17
CA GLY A 208 7.52 -6.18 -10.57
C GLY A 208 6.88 -5.17 -11.53
N ALA A 209 6.11 -5.64 -12.52
CA ALA A 209 5.42 -4.76 -13.47
C ALA A 209 4.34 -3.93 -12.77
N ARG A 210 3.57 -4.55 -11.87
CA ARG A 210 2.54 -3.89 -11.06
C ARG A 210 3.12 -2.80 -10.17
N ILE A 211 4.23 -3.06 -9.49
CA ILE A 211 4.95 -2.06 -8.67
C ILE A 211 5.40 -0.88 -9.54
N ASN A 212 5.96 -1.14 -10.72
CA ASN A 212 6.40 -0.08 -11.61
C ASN A 212 5.25 0.82 -12.07
N VAL A 213 4.10 0.24 -12.43
CA VAL A 213 2.88 0.99 -12.77
C VAL A 213 2.39 1.81 -11.59
N LEU A 214 2.42 1.24 -10.38
CA LEU A 214 1.99 1.92 -9.15
C LEU A 214 2.87 3.15 -8.86
N ASN A 215 4.20 2.97 -8.92
CA ASN A 215 5.17 4.05 -8.73
C ASN A 215 5.02 5.15 -9.79
N HIS A 216 4.81 4.77 -11.05
CA HIS A 216 4.58 5.74 -12.12
C HIS A 216 3.32 6.59 -11.87
N ARG A 217 2.23 5.99 -11.42
CA ARG A 217 1.00 6.70 -11.07
C ARG A 217 1.18 7.67 -9.89
N LEU A 218 1.96 7.27 -8.88
CA LEU A 218 2.31 8.15 -7.76
C LEU A 218 3.15 9.35 -8.21
N THR A 219 4.11 9.14 -9.11
CA THR A 219 4.93 10.22 -9.69
C THR A 219 4.05 11.22 -10.45
N ILE A 220 3.17 10.76 -11.34
CA ILE A 220 2.25 11.65 -12.06
C ILE A 220 1.38 12.47 -11.09
N LEU A 221 0.88 11.86 -10.02
CA LEU A 221 0.14 12.60 -8.99
C LEU A 221 0.99 13.66 -8.29
N GLY A 222 2.25 13.35 -8.02
CA GLY A 222 3.22 14.29 -7.45
C GLY A 222 3.41 15.50 -8.35
N ASP A 223 3.71 15.26 -9.64
CA ASP A 223 3.93 16.30 -10.63
C ASP A 223 2.71 17.23 -10.76
N VAL A 224 1.50 16.66 -10.77
CA VAL A 224 0.26 17.46 -10.80
C VAL A 224 0.12 18.32 -9.55
N LEU A 225 0.34 17.77 -8.36
CA LEU A 225 0.23 18.53 -7.11
C LEU A 225 1.29 19.63 -7.00
N GLU A 226 2.49 19.41 -7.53
CA GLU A 226 3.58 20.38 -7.56
C GLU A 226 3.24 21.56 -8.48
N ILE A 227 2.77 21.30 -9.71
CA ILE A 227 2.29 22.33 -10.63
C ILE A 227 1.19 23.18 -9.97
N LEU A 228 0.26 22.54 -9.25
CA LEU A 228 -0.81 23.25 -8.53
C LEU A 228 -0.28 24.12 -7.39
N ASN A 229 0.76 23.66 -6.68
CA ASN A 229 1.40 24.42 -5.62
C ASN A 229 2.11 25.66 -6.18
N ASP A 230 2.82 25.53 -7.30
CA ASP A 230 3.50 26.63 -7.97
C ASP A 230 2.54 27.69 -8.49
N GLN A 231 1.40 27.28 -9.06
CA GLN A 231 0.36 28.21 -9.49
C GLN A 231 -0.19 29.06 -8.33
N LEU A 232 -0.32 28.47 -7.14
CA LEU A 232 -0.71 29.22 -5.93
C LEU A 232 0.42 30.09 -5.38
N ASN A 233 1.69 29.75 -5.64
CA ASN A 233 2.84 30.58 -5.27
C ASN A 233 2.92 31.85 -6.11
N HIS A 234 2.69 31.76 -7.43
CA HIS A 234 2.73 32.91 -8.32
C HIS A 234 1.65 33.98 -8.03
N GLN A 235 0.46 33.60 -7.52
CA GLN A 235 -0.58 34.59 -7.16
C GLN A 235 -0.15 35.57 -6.05
N HIS A 236 0.81 35.21 -5.19
CA HIS A 236 1.29 36.10 -4.13
C HIS A 236 2.35 37.11 -4.57
N SER A 237 3.06 36.88 -5.68
CA SER A 237 3.97 37.89 -6.25
C SER A 237 3.20 39.20 -6.48
N SER A 238 1.96 39.08 -6.97
CA SER A 238 1.07 40.21 -7.20
C SER A 238 0.65 40.94 -5.91
N SER A 239 0.58 40.26 -4.75
CA SER A 239 0.24 40.93 -3.47
C SER A 239 1.38 41.81 -2.96
N LEU A 240 2.63 41.40 -3.18
CA LEU A 240 3.80 42.21 -2.81
C LEU A 240 3.91 43.42 -3.73
N GLU A 241 3.66 43.23 -5.04
CA GLU A 241 3.55 44.32 -6.01
C GLU A 241 2.47 45.34 -5.61
N TRP A 242 1.28 44.88 -5.21
CA TRP A 242 0.21 45.76 -4.74
C TRP A 242 0.58 46.54 -3.46
N THR A 243 1.33 45.93 -2.55
CA THR A 243 1.82 46.61 -1.34
C THR A 243 2.76 47.76 -1.71
N ILE A 244 3.66 47.54 -2.66
CA ILE A 244 4.59 48.58 -3.14
C ILE A 244 3.81 49.72 -3.81
N ILE A 245 2.83 49.42 -4.67
CA ILE A 245 1.99 50.43 -5.33
C ILE A 245 1.25 51.28 -4.29
N TRP A 246 0.69 50.66 -3.26
CA TRP A 246 0.01 51.38 -2.17
C TRP A 246 0.95 52.30 -1.39
N LEU A 247 2.17 51.87 -1.10
CA LEU A 247 3.17 52.69 -0.41
C LEU A 247 3.55 53.93 -1.22
N ILE A 248 3.76 53.78 -2.53
CA ILE A 248 4.04 54.90 -3.45
C ILE A 248 2.85 55.86 -3.53
N MET A 249 1.63 55.33 -3.66
CA MET A 249 0.41 56.15 -3.71
C MET A 249 0.19 56.95 -2.43
N LEU A 250 0.51 56.36 -1.27
CA LEU A 250 0.42 57.04 0.02
C LEU A 250 1.46 58.17 0.13
N GLU A 251 2.71 57.93 -0.26
CA GLU A 251 3.76 58.96 -0.28
C GLU A 251 3.37 60.13 -1.20
N PHE A 252 2.91 59.82 -2.41
CA PHE A 252 2.44 60.83 -3.36
C PHE A 252 1.25 61.63 -2.81
N SER A 253 0.29 60.96 -2.15
CA SER A 253 -0.87 61.62 -1.55
C SER A 253 -0.45 62.58 -0.42
N VAL A 254 0.49 62.18 0.44
CA VAL A 254 1.03 63.04 1.50
C VAL A 254 1.78 64.24 0.91
N ALA A 255 2.56 64.04 -0.15
CA ALA A 255 3.25 65.12 -0.86
C ALA A 255 2.27 66.12 -1.47
N LEU A 256 1.23 65.65 -2.17
CA LEU A 256 0.18 66.51 -2.73
C LEU A 256 -0.59 67.27 -1.65
N LEU A 257 -0.95 66.62 -0.55
CA LEU A 257 -1.70 67.24 0.53
C LEU A 257 -0.84 68.33 1.18
N LYS A 258 0.46 68.09 1.35
CA LYS A 258 1.42 69.10 1.79
C LYS A 258 1.48 70.28 0.82
N ASP A 259 1.62 70.05 -0.49
CA ASP A 259 1.67 71.14 -1.48
C ASP A 259 0.37 71.94 -1.57
N VAL A 260 -0.80 71.28 -1.48
CA VAL A 260 -2.11 71.96 -1.51
C VAL A 260 -2.36 72.75 -0.22
N PHE A 261 -1.97 72.23 0.95
CA PHE A 261 -2.15 72.94 2.22
C PHE A 261 -1.06 73.96 2.54
N ASN A 262 0.10 73.93 1.88
CA ASN A 262 1.15 74.96 2.01
C ASN A 262 1.11 76.05 0.92
N VAL A 263 -0.03 76.24 0.27
CA VAL A 263 -0.32 77.48 -0.47
C VAL A 263 -1.40 78.27 0.28
N ILE A 264 -1.06 78.68 1.51
CA ILE A 264 -1.41 79.97 2.15
C ILE A 264 -0.21 80.38 3.00
#